data_AF-A0A939YEQ5-F1
#
_entry.id   AF-A0A939YEQ5-F1
#
_cell.length_a   1.000
_cell.length_b   1.000
_cell.length_c   1.000
_cell.angle_alpha   90.00
_cell.angle_beta   90.00
_cell.angle_gamma   90.00
#
_symmetry.space_group_name_H-M   'P 1'
#
loop_
_entity.id
_entity.type
_entity.pdbx_description
1 polymer ?
#
loop_
_entity_poly.entity_id
_entity_poly.type
_entity_poly.pdbx_seq_one_letter_code
_entity_poly.pdbx_strand_id
1 'polypeptide(L)'
;MSTEFIIGTIIGLIGLVPVVIQFFHWIRKPKLSDLMKRLVDKSLSTKAHRRVLRKMNRKLLPVGKHISSEYINSFVLNTRGKEEVFADLCIKNGWEPTKELCLMFMNADYPTIRGKYLNMNNSRQNLTGSNEDKGAEFAVAEEKAESHEVVYLSALLEERFPDSFNRLMSIFKKHDVDYRLLKGTKDIWCKDYMPIQTRSGKLIQFRYDPSYLKGKKEWEVSRSDTREVCMQNGLVTINSNINLDGGNVLLCSDRAIVSDRIYTENPEYPDKEQLVRELSDLLEAEIIVIPAQKSDMTGHADGMVRFVDRNTIIGNNLADEYKYWREGMQKVIKEYGLKYIDIPFFEAKDPQHPLSAVGIYVNYLELKNLIVLPVFGKEEDEQVLSILKETFPAKTIETINYNEVAQEGGLLNCTTWVAKFKTT
;
A
#
# COMPACT_ATOMS: atom_id res chain seq x y z
N MET A 1 36.97 0.82 -46.57
CA MET A 1 35.72 1.03 -45.79
C MET A 1 34.67 0.14 -46.39
N SER A 2 34.23 -0.89 -45.66
CA SER A 2 33.21 -1.83 -46.14
C SER A 2 31.86 -1.12 -46.30
N THR A 3 31.11 -1.50 -47.32
CA THR A 3 29.77 -1.01 -47.66
C THR A 3 28.78 -1.10 -46.49
N GLU A 4 29.00 -2.01 -45.54
CA GLU A 4 28.22 -2.14 -44.31
C GLU A 4 28.36 -0.94 -43.35
N PHE A 5 29.50 -0.24 -43.36
CA PHE A 5 29.71 0.94 -42.51
C PHE A 5 28.97 2.19 -43.03
N ILE A 6 28.74 2.28 -44.34
CA ILE A 6 28.02 3.39 -44.98
C ILE A 6 26.49 3.21 -44.81
N ILE A 7 25.99 1.97 -44.81
CA ILE A 7 24.57 1.70 -44.57
C ILE A 7 24.20 1.96 -43.09
N GLY A 8 25.08 1.60 -42.15
CA GLY A 8 24.89 1.87 -40.72
C GLY A 8 24.83 3.36 -40.35
N THR A 9 25.55 4.22 -41.08
CA THR A 9 25.55 5.68 -40.82
C THR A 9 24.35 6.40 -41.46
N ILE A 10 23.81 5.89 -42.57
CA ILE A 10 22.60 6.47 -43.21
C ILE A 10 21.33 6.13 -42.41
N ILE A 11 21.22 4.93 -41.83
CA ILE A 11 20.07 4.55 -40.99
C ILE A 11 20.06 5.32 -39.65
N GLY A 12 21.22 5.61 -39.08
CA GLY A 12 21.36 6.43 -37.86
C GLY A 12 20.88 7.89 -38.03
N LEU A 13 21.04 8.48 -39.22
CA LEU A 13 20.58 9.83 -39.50
C LEU A 13 19.06 9.90 -39.77
N ILE A 14 18.47 8.87 -40.37
CA ILE A 14 17.01 8.79 -40.58
C ILE A 14 16.26 8.53 -39.28
N GLY A 15 16.85 7.82 -38.31
CA GLY A 15 16.26 7.59 -36.98
C GLY A 15 16.23 8.81 -36.05
N LEU A 16 17.11 9.78 -36.25
CA LEU A 16 17.17 11.01 -35.44
C LEU A 16 16.21 12.10 -35.91
N VAL A 17 15.86 12.14 -37.20
CA VAL A 17 14.93 13.15 -37.75
C VAL A 17 13.52 13.05 -37.15
N PRO A 18 12.88 11.86 -36.99
CA PRO A 18 11.60 11.74 -36.32
C PRO A 18 11.65 12.15 -34.84
N VAL A 19 12.72 11.81 -34.12
CA VAL A 19 12.90 12.13 -32.69
C VAL A 19 13.08 13.63 -32.49
N VAL A 20 13.87 14.29 -33.34
CA VAL A 20 14.04 15.75 -33.31
C VAL A 20 12.74 16.46 -33.72
N ILE A 21 12.00 15.95 -34.71
CA ILE A 21 10.69 16.50 -35.11
C ILE A 21 9.65 16.32 -33.99
N GLN A 22 9.64 15.17 -33.30
CA GLN A 22 8.72 14.86 -32.20
C GLN A 22 9.05 15.69 -30.95
N PHE A 23 10.34 15.94 -30.69
CA PHE A 23 10.84 16.85 -29.66
C PHE A 23 10.52 18.33 -29.96
N PHE A 24 10.71 18.78 -31.21
CA PHE A 24 10.30 20.12 -31.66
C PHE A 24 8.77 20.30 -31.62
N HIS A 25 8.00 19.26 -31.94
CA HIS A 25 6.54 19.26 -31.81
C HIS A 25 6.07 19.25 -30.35
N TRP A 26 6.87 18.70 -29.44
CA TRP A 26 6.59 18.71 -28.00
C TRP A 26 6.83 20.09 -27.37
N ILE A 27 7.92 20.77 -27.76
CA ILE A 27 8.27 22.14 -27.32
C ILE A 27 7.23 23.19 -27.77
N ARG A 28 6.53 22.98 -28.90
CA ARG A 28 5.54 23.94 -29.44
C ARG A 28 4.11 23.80 -28.89
N LYS A 29 3.82 22.89 -27.95
CA LYS A 29 2.44 22.71 -27.45
C LYS A 29 2.14 23.68 -26.29
N PRO A 30 1.01 24.41 -26.30
CA PRO A 30 0.66 25.41 -25.28
C PRO A 30 0.72 24.83 -23.87
N LYS A 31 1.19 25.60 -22.88
CA LYS A 31 1.23 25.14 -21.47
C LYS A 31 -0.19 24.87 -20.98
N LEU A 32 -0.33 24.03 -19.97
CA LEU A 32 -1.65 23.70 -19.42
C LEU A 32 -2.33 24.95 -18.84
N SER A 33 -1.54 25.88 -18.29
CA SER A 33 -1.99 27.22 -17.87
C SER A 33 -2.49 28.09 -19.03
N ASP A 34 -1.92 28.00 -20.23
CA ASP A 34 -2.41 28.71 -21.42
C ASP A 34 -3.72 28.11 -21.93
N LEU A 35 -3.83 26.78 -21.90
CA LEU A 35 -5.10 26.11 -22.16
C LEU A 35 -6.15 26.49 -21.13
N MET A 36 -5.78 26.67 -19.86
CA MET A 36 -6.68 27.09 -18.80
C MET A 36 -7.19 28.51 -18.99
N LYS A 37 -6.32 29.44 -19.40
CA LYS A 37 -6.72 30.80 -19.81
C LYS A 37 -7.73 30.75 -20.96
N ARG A 38 -7.47 29.90 -21.96
CA ARG A 38 -8.37 29.71 -23.10
C ARG A 38 -9.67 29.01 -22.72
N LEU A 39 -9.66 28.12 -21.73
CA LEU A 39 -10.87 27.40 -21.28
C LEU A 39 -11.89 28.36 -20.65
N VAL A 40 -11.43 29.44 -20.03
CA VAL A 40 -12.30 30.45 -19.38
C VAL A 40 -12.57 31.68 -20.24
N ASP A 41 -12.22 31.63 -21.52
CA ASP A 41 -12.53 32.67 -22.48
C ASP A 41 -14.02 32.62 -22.84
N LYS A 42 -14.75 33.70 -22.49
CA LYS A 42 -16.21 33.83 -22.69
C LYS A 42 -16.60 34.04 -24.16
N SER A 43 -15.65 34.37 -25.03
CA SER A 43 -15.91 34.53 -26.47
C SER A 43 -16.01 33.19 -27.21
N LEU A 44 -15.59 32.09 -26.59
CA LEU A 44 -15.62 30.76 -27.21
C LEU A 44 -16.99 30.11 -27.10
N SER A 45 -17.40 29.40 -28.16
CA SER A 45 -18.55 28.52 -28.12
C SER A 45 -18.31 27.29 -27.22
N THR A 46 -19.38 26.69 -26.70
CA THR A 46 -19.30 25.45 -25.91
C THR A 46 -18.53 24.34 -26.63
N LYS A 47 -18.71 24.20 -27.95
CA LYS A 47 -17.96 23.24 -28.77
C LYS A 47 -16.45 23.52 -28.76
N ALA A 48 -16.05 24.80 -28.74
CA ALA A 48 -14.65 25.21 -28.60
C ALA A 48 -14.09 24.93 -27.20
N HIS A 49 -14.83 25.19 -26.12
CA HIS A 49 -14.41 24.82 -24.75
C HIS A 49 -14.16 23.31 -24.61
N ARG A 50 -15.07 22.48 -25.11
CA ARG A 50 -14.90 21.02 -25.08
C ARG A 50 -13.67 20.57 -25.89
N ARG A 51 -13.33 21.27 -26.98
CA ARG A 51 -12.10 21.02 -27.74
C ARG A 51 -10.85 21.41 -26.93
N VAL A 52 -10.91 22.47 -26.13
CA VAL A 52 -9.83 22.84 -25.19
C VAL A 52 -9.66 21.76 -24.13
N LEU A 53 -10.73 21.28 -23.50
CA LEU A 53 -10.67 20.18 -22.53
C LEU A 53 -10.10 18.89 -23.12
N ARG A 54 -10.46 18.51 -24.36
CA ARG A 54 -9.83 17.36 -25.04
C ARG A 54 -8.33 17.54 -25.27
N LYS A 55 -7.88 18.77 -25.55
CA LYS A 55 -6.45 19.09 -25.67
C LYS A 55 -5.74 19.01 -24.31
N MET A 56 -6.38 19.48 -23.24
CA MET A 56 -5.87 19.31 -21.88
C MET A 56 -5.77 17.84 -21.50
N ASN A 57 -6.82 17.05 -21.75
CA ASN A 57 -6.84 15.62 -21.45
C ASN A 57 -5.66 14.89 -22.12
N ARG A 58 -5.43 15.12 -23.42
CA ARG A 58 -4.27 14.54 -24.14
C ARG A 58 -2.91 14.94 -23.55
N LYS A 59 -2.81 16.11 -22.91
CA LYS A 59 -1.59 16.55 -22.21
C LYS A 59 -1.44 15.93 -20.82
N LEU A 60 -2.53 15.50 -20.22
CA LEU A 60 -2.57 14.92 -18.88
C LEU A 60 -2.37 13.40 -18.90
N LEU A 61 -2.71 12.73 -20.01
CA LEU A 61 -2.52 11.29 -20.17
C LEU A 61 -1.07 10.81 -19.84
N PRO A 62 0.01 11.47 -20.31
CA PRO A 62 1.38 11.04 -19.98
C PRO A 62 1.76 11.22 -18.51
N VAL A 63 1.00 12.00 -17.73
CA VAL A 63 1.23 12.23 -16.29
C VAL A 63 0.15 11.55 -15.43
N GLY A 64 -0.51 10.53 -15.97
CA GLY A 64 -1.46 9.69 -15.25
C GLY A 64 -2.78 10.38 -14.87
N LYS A 65 -3.10 11.54 -15.44
CA LYS A 65 -4.35 12.27 -15.18
C LYS A 65 -5.26 12.24 -16.41
N HIS A 66 -6.55 12.01 -16.19
CA HIS A 66 -7.55 11.99 -17.27
C HIS A 66 -8.77 12.84 -16.91
N ILE A 67 -9.21 13.68 -17.84
CA ILE A 67 -10.48 14.40 -17.72
C ILE A 67 -11.57 13.46 -18.23
N SER A 68 -12.53 13.13 -17.37
CA SER A 68 -13.63 12.23 -17.68
C SER A 68 -14.41 12.72 -18.90
N SER A 69 -14.80 11.76 -19.76
CA SER A 69 -15.60 12.06 -20.94
C SER A 69 -16.94 12.71 -20.56
N GLU A 70 -17.50 12.35 -19.41
CA GLU A 70 -18.69 12.97 -18.83
C GLU A 70 -18.48 14.46 -18.57
N TYR A 71 -17.39 14.84 -17.87
CA TYR A 71 -17.07 16.26 -17.63
C TYR A 71 -16.85 17.01 -18.95
N ILE A 72 -16.09 16.42 -19.89
CA ILE A 72 -15.86 17.04 -21.20
C ILE A 72 -17.17 17.27 -21.96
N ASN A 73 -18.09 16.31 -21.94
CA ASN A 73 -19.33 16.38 -22.72
C ASN A 73 -20.40 17.26 -22.07
N SER A 74 -20.41 17.36 -20.73
CA SER A 74 -21.34 18.20 -19.98
C SER A 74 -20.85 19.63 -19.75
N PHE A 75 -19.58 19.94 -20.04
CA PHE A 75 -19.00 21.26 -19.74
C PHE A 75 -19.73 22.44 -20.41
N VAL A 76 -20.03 23.46 -19.59
CA VAL A 76 -20.55 24.78 -19.96
C VAL A 76 -19.87 25.86 -19.12
N LEU A 77 -19.28 26.90 -19.71
CA LEU A 77 -18.51 27.89 -18.94
C LEU A 77 -19.39 28.76 -18.03
N ASN A 78 -20.53 29.23 -18.53
CA ASN A 78 -21.42 30.19 -17.87
C ASN A 78 -20.65 31.46 -17.41
N THR A 79 -20.91 31.95 -16.19
CA THR A 79 -20.23 33.12 -15.60
C THR A 79 -18.91 32.77 -14.90
N ARG A 80 -18.51 31.49 -14.91
CA ARG A 80 -17.48 30.96 -14.01
C ARG A 80 -16.07 31.46 -14.33
N GLY A 81 -15.33 31.76 -13.27
CA GLY A 81 -13.93 32.19 -13.33
C GLY A 81 -12.94 31.02 -13.40
N LYS A 82 -11.65 31.34 -13.56
CA LYS A 82 -10.56 30.36 -13.67
C LYS A 82 -10.48 29.42 -12.46
N GLU A 83 -10.62 29.96 -11.25
CA GLU A 83 -10.56 29.19 -10.01
C GLU A 83 -11.75 28.24 -9.85
N GLU A 84 -12.96 28.72 -10.15
CA GLU A 84 -14.18 27.90 -10.07
C GLU A 84 -14.15 26.75 -11.07
N VAL A 85 -13.71 27.01 -12.31
CA VAL A 85 -13.57 25.98 -13.34
C VAL A 85 -12.50 24.95 -12.94
N PHE A 86 -11.40 25.38 -12.32
CA PHE A 86 -10.36 24.46 -11.85
C PHE A 86 -10.84 23.64 -10.66
N ALA A 87 -11.55 24.25 -9.71
CA ALA A 87 -12.14 23.55 -8.57
C ALA A 87 -13.18 22.50 -9.02
N ASP A 88 -14.08 22.86 -9.93
CA ASP A 88 -15.07 21.94 -10.50
C ASP A 88 -14.40 20.79 -11.26
N LEU A 89 -13.36 21.11 -12.05
CA LEU A 89 -12.55 20.10 -12.74
C LEU A 89 -11.91 19.12 -11.74
N CYS A 90 -11.33 19.62 -10.65
CA CYS A 90 -10.77 18.80 -9.59
C CYS A 90 -11.83 17.91 -8.93
N ILE A 91 -12.95 18.48 -8.52
CA ILE A 91 -14.06 17.76 -7.86
C ILE A 91 -14.65 16.68 -8.76
N LYS A 92 -14.90 16.98 -10.03
CA LYS A 92 -15.56 16.08 -10.98
C LYS A 92 -14.64 14.97 -11.50
N ASN A 93 -13.33 15.09 -11.31
CA ASN A 93 -12.36 14.09 -11.73
C ASN A 93 -11.60 13.47 -10.54
N GLY A 94 -12.03 13.75 -9.30
CA GLY A 94 -11.40 13.21 -8.08
C GLY A 94 -9.94 13.65 -7.92
N TRP A 95 -9.57 14.82 -8.42
CA TRP A 95 -8.21 15.32 -8.30
C TRP A 95 -8.09 16.23 -7.08
N GLU A 96 -7.24 15.83 -6.14
CA GLU A 96 -6.81 16.76 -5.11
C GLU A 96 -6.04 17.94 -5.76
N PRO A 97 -6.40 19.20 -5.45
CA PRO A 97 -5.74 20.38 -5.99
C PRO A 97 -4.40 20.64 -5.28
N THR A 98 -3.43 19.73 -5.47
CA THR A 98 -2.07 19.87 -4.91
C THR A 98 -1.37 21.13 -5.42
N LYS A 99 -0.31 21.55 -4.73
CA LYS A 99 0.49 22.72 -5.13
C LYS A 99 1.02 22.57 -6.56
N GLU A 100 1.49 21.39 -6.93
CA GLU A 100 2.00 21.05 -8.26
C GLU A 100 0.89 21.17 -9.31
N LEU A 101 -0.31 20.64 -9.01
CA LEU A 101 -1.45 20.71 -9.93
C LEU A 101 -1.93 22.16 -10.11
N CYS A 102 -1.95 22.94 -9.02
CA CYS A 102 -2.24 24.37 -9.06
C CYS A 102 -1.20 25.12 -9.91
N LEU A 103 0.09 24.83 -9.74
CA LEU A 103 1.15 25.42 -10.57
C LEU A 103 0.98 25.05 -12.06
N MET A 104 0.62 23.81 -12.38
CA MET A 104 0.42 23.35 -13.76
C MET A 104 -0.75 24.06 -14.47
N PHE A 105 -1.92 24.17 -13.81
CA PHE A 105 -3.13 24.74 -14.41
C PHE A 105 -3.25 26.26 -14.21
N MET A 106 -2.76 26.77 -13.09
CA MET A 106 -3.04 28.13 -12.64
C MET A 106 -1.80 29.03 -12.63
N ASN A 107 -0.58 28.47 -12.70
CA ASN A 107 0.71 29.16 -12.61
C ASN A 107 0.94 29.92 -11.29
N ALA A 108 0.17 29.54 -10.26
CA ALA A 108 0.30 29.99 -8.88
C ALA A 108 -0.38 28.94 -7.99
N ASP A 109 -0.08 28.97 -6.70
CA ASP A 109 -0.72 28.11 -5.72
C ASP A 109 -2.01 28.76 -5.19
N TYR A 110 -3.03 27.95 -4.87
CA TYR A 110 -4.34 28.40 -4.39
C TYR A 110 -4.81 27.55 -3.20
N PRO A 111 -4.28 27.80 -1.98
CA PRO A 111 -4.64 27.03 -0.78
C PRO A 111 -6.13 27.02 -0.45
N THR A 112 -6.85 28.09 -0.80
CA THR A 112 -8.30 28.23 -0.60
C THR A 112 -9.12 27.20 -1.39
N ILE A 113 -8.62 26.72 -2.53
CA ILE A 113 -9.28 25.69 -3.34
C ILE A 113 -9.17 24.31 -2.66
N ARG A 114 -8.04 24.02 -1.99
CA ARG A 114 -7.84 22.79 -1.19
C ARG A 114 -8.83 22.73 -0.02
N GLY A 115 -8.98 23.82 0.73
CA GLY A 115 -9.96 23.90 1.82
C GLY A 115 -11.39 23.66 1.34
N LYS A 116 -11.78 24.25 0.19
CA LYS A 116 -13.10 24.01 -0.41
C LYS A 116 -13.30 22.57 -0.88
N TYR A 117 -12.28 21.97 -1.52
CA TYR A 117 -12.31 20.58 -1.97
C TYR A 117 -12.52 19.60 -0.80
N LEU A 118 -11.79 19.79 0.31
CA LEU A 118 -11.93 19.00 1.53
C LEU A 118 -13.32 19.17 2.16
N ASN A 119 -13.80 20.41 2.30
CA ASN A 119 -15.13 20.67 2.87
C ASN A 119 -16.26 20.05 2.04
N MET A 120 -16.15 20.06 0.71
CA MET A 120 -17.19 19.53 -0.18
C MET A 120 -17.17 17.99 -0.24
N ASN A 121 -16.00 17.35 -0.12
CA ASN A 121 -15.90 15.91 0.06
C ASN A 121 -16.44 15.46 1.43
N ASN A 122 -16.16 16.21 2.50
CA ASN A 122 -16.71 15.95 3.84
C ASN A 122 -18.23 16.14 3.86
N SER A 123 -18.77 17.16 3.18
CA SER A 123 -20.22 17.40 3.08
C SER A 123 -20.95 16.33 2.27
N ARG A 124 -20.32 15.74 1.25
CA ARG A 124 -20.87 14.59 0.50
C ARG A 124 -20.93 13.31 1.33
N GLN A 125 -20.03 13.15 2.31
CA GLN A 125 -20.09 12.05 3.27
C GLN A 125 -21.13 12.29 4.38
N ASN A 126 -21.40 13.56 4.73
CA ASN A 126 -22.40 13.92 5.75
C ASN A 126 -23.86 13.91 5.23
N LEU A 127 -24.10 14.04 3.93
CA LEU A 127 -25.46 14.01 3.35
C LEU A 127 -26.07 12.59 3.28
N THR A 128 -25.28 11.54 3.52
CA THR A 128 -25.75 10.15 3.59
C THR A 128 -26.04 9.66 5.01
N GLY A 129 -25.95 10.52 6.03
CA GLY A 129 -26.18 10.15 7.41
C GLY A 129 -26.77 11.29 8.24
N SER A 130 -28.08 11.49 8.17
CA SER A 130 -28.80 12.26 9.20
C SER A 130 -30.29 11.89 9.26
N ASN A 131 -30.65 11.19 10.34
CA ASN A 131 -31.94 11.03 11.05
C ASN A 131 -31.68 9.89 12.05
N GLU A 132 -31.84 9.95 13.37
CA GLU A 132 -32.34 10.93 14.35
C GLU A 132 -31.65 10.60 15.69
N ASP A 133 -31.62 11.59 16.59
CA ASP A 133 -31.14 11.51 17.97
C ASP A 133 -32.29 11.15 18.93
N LYS A 134 -32.05 10.21 19.86
CA LYS A 134 -32.48 10.28 21.28
C LYS A 134 -32.02 9.06 22.08
N GLY A 135 -31.51 9.34 23.28
CA GLY A 135 -30.69 8.43 24.07
C GLY A 135 -31.37 7.22 24.69
N ALA A 136 -30.56 6.17 24.80
CA ALA A 136 -30.59 5.11 25.80
C ALA A 136 -29.22 4.42 25.77
N GLU A 137 -28.77 3.87 26.90
CA GLU A 137 -27.49 3.17 27.08
C GLU A 137 -27.18 2.18 25.94
N PHE A 138 -26.11 2.43 25.19
CA PHE A 138 -25.60 1.49 24.20
C PHE A 138 -24.42 0.71 24.78
N ALA A 139 -24.71 -0.53 25.20
CA ALA A 139 -23.77 -1.61 24.98
C ALA A 139 -23.49 -1.64 23.47
N VAL A 140 -22.22 -1.46 23.09
CA VAL A 140 -21.80 -1.49 21.68
C VAL A 140 -21.90 -2.92 21.18
N ALA A 141 -23.07 -3.29 20.67
CA ALA A 141 -23.16 -4.33 19.66
C ALA A 141 -22.69 -3.69 18.35
N GLU A 142 -21.47 -4.01 17.94
CA GLU A 142 -21.00 -3.74 16.58
C GLU A 142 -22.01 -4.39 15.61
N GLU A 143 -22.78 -3.55 14.92
CA GLU A 143 -23.57 -3.96 13.78
C GLU A 143 -22.57 -4.42 12.70
N LYS A 144 -22.37 -5.75 12.59
CA LYS A 144 -21.53 -6.39 11.58
C LYS A 144 -22.12 -6.11 10.20
N ALA A 145 -21.80 -4.96 9.63
CA ALA A 145 -21.77 -4.85 8.17
C ALA A 145 -20.83 -5.96 7.69
N GLU A 146 -21.34 -6.88 6.87
CA GLU A 146 -20.48 -7.90 6.30
C GLU A 146 -19.35 -7.21 5.54
N SER A 147 -18.12 -7.53 5.91
CA SER A 147 -16.94 -7.11 5.18
C SER A 147 -16.45 -8.31 4.40
N HIS A 148 -16.34 -8.15 3.09
CA HIS A 148 -15.76 -9.13 2.19
C HIS A 148 -14.25 -8.91 2.12
N GLU A 149 -13.46 -9.98 2.33
CA GLU A 149 -11.99 -9.95 2.26
C GLU A 149 -11.53 -10.51 0.92
N VAL A 150 -10.61 -9.79 0.26
CA VAL A 150 -9.93 -10.26 -0.94
C VAL A 150 -8.43 -10.35 -0.66
N VAL A 151 -7.84 -11.50 -0.96
CA VAL A 151 -6.39 -11.72 -0.84
C VAL A 151 -5.70 -11.37 -2.15
N TYR A 152 -4.72 -10.47 -2.08
CA TYR A 152 -3.89 -10.12 -3.22
C TYR A 152 -2.53 -10.77 -3.10
N LEU A 153 -2.01 -11.28 -4.23
CA LEU A 153 -0.68 -11.88 -4.33
C LEU A 153 0.02 -11.32 -5.57
N SER A 154 1.34 -11.29 -5.57
CA SER A 154 2.09 -11.00 -6.79
C SER A 154 1.89 -12.12 -7.81
N ALA A 155 1.64 -11.79 -9.09
CA ALA A 155 1.59 -12.80 -10.16
C ALA A 155 2.91 -13.60 -10.29
N LEU A 156 4.03 -13.01 -9.84
CA LEU A 156 5.34 -13.66 -9.82
C LEU A 156 5.41 -14.85 -8.87
N LEU A 157 4.50 -14.97 -7.89
CA LEU A 157 4.47 -16.11 -6.98
C LEU A 157 4.09 -17.40 -7.73
N GLU A 158 3.15 -17.31 -8.68
CA GLU A 158 2.77 -18.42 -9.56
C GLU A 158 3.91 -18.82 -10.49
N GLU A 159 4.64 -17.84 -11.03
CA GLU A 159 5.78 -18.08 -11.93
C GLU A 159 6.98 -18.71 -11.21
N ARG A 160 7.34 -18.19 -10.03
CA ARG A 160 8.57 -18.57 -9.32
C ARG A 160 8.39 -19.76 -8.38
N PHE A 161 7.21 -19.93 -7.79
CA PHE A 161 6.90 -20.97 -6.80
C PHE A 161 5.56 -21.66 -7.10
N PRO A 162 5.43 -22.29 -8.28
CA PRO A 162 4.14 -22.83 -8.75
C PRO A 162 3.54 -23.86 -7.79
N ASP A 163 4.36 -24.69 -7.14
CA ASP A 163 3.88 -25.71 -6.21
C ASP A 163 3.32 -25.10 -4.92
N SER A 164 4.06 -24.15 -4.32
CA SER A 164 3.59 -23.39 -3.16
C SER A 164 2.35 -22.55 -3.48
N PHE A 165 2.29 -21.94 -4.66
CA PHE A 165 1.13 -21.22 -5.16
C PHE A 165 -0.10 -22.14 -5.29
N ASN A 166 0.05 -23.29 -5.96
CA ASN A 166 -1.04 -24.25 -6.17
C ASN A 166 -1.59 -24.83 -4.86
N ARG A 167 -0.72 -25.10 -3.88
CA ARG A 167 -1.14 -25.50 -2.53
C ARG A 167 -2.00 -24.42 -1.86
N LEU A 168 -1.56 -23.16 -1.93
CA LEU A 168 -2.31 -22.04 -1.36
C LEU A 168 -3.66 -21.82 -2.07
N MET A 169 -3.69 -21.88 -3.41
CA MET A 169 -4.93 -21.75 -4.19
C MET A 169 -5.92 -22.88 -3.90
N SER A 170 -5.43 -24.09 -3.61
CA SER A 170 -6.28 -25.21 -3.20
C SER A 170 -6.96 -24.94 -1.85
N ILE A 171 -6.25 -24.33 -0.91
CA ILE A 171 -6.82 -23.88 0.38
C ILE A 171 -7.86 -22.78 0.15
N PHE A 172 -7.55 -21.78 -0.68
CA PHE A 172 -8.49 -20.71 -1.00
C PHE A 172 -9.77 -21.24 -1.64
N LYS A 173 -9.65 -22.15 -2.61
CA LYS A 173 -10.80 -22.82 -3.22
C LYS A 173 -11.63 -23.63 -2.22
N LYS A 174 -10.98 -24.33 -1.28
CA LYS A 174 -11.65 -25.12 -0.24
C LYS A 174 -12.51 -24.24 0.69
N HIS A 175 -12.05 -23.02 0.97
CA HIS A 175 -12.66 -22.10 1.93
C HIS A 175 -13.37 -20.91 1.30
N ASP A 176 -13.59 -20.93 -0.02
CA ASP A 176 -14.24 -19.85 -0.78
C ASP A 176 -13.59 -18.48 -0.53
N VAL A 177 -12.25 -18.45 -0.51
CA VAL A 177 -11.46 -17.23 -0.36
C VAL A 177 -11.27 -16.59 -1.71
N ASP A 178 -11.77 -15.37 -1.86
CA ASP A 178 -11.53 -14.54 -3.03
C ASP A 178 -10.09 -14.05 -3.06
N TYR A 179 -9.44 -14.20 -4.21
CA TYR A 179 -8.08 -13.73 -4.43
C TYR A 179 -7.88 -13.07 -5.78
N ARG A 180 -6.85 -12.22 -5.88
CA ARG A 180 -6.47 -11.51 -7.11
C ARG A 180 -4.95 -11.46 -7.26
N LEU A 181 -4.48 -11.53 -8.50
CA LEU A 181 -3.07 -11.36 -8.82
C LEU A 181 -2.76 -9.91 -9.17
N LEU A 182 -1.79 -9.34 -8.47
CA LEU A 182 -1.29 -7.99 -8.65
C LEU A 182 -0.48 -7.87 -9.94
N LYS A 183 -0.75 -6.78 -10.68
CA LYS A 183 0.03 -6.36 -11.84
C LYS A 183 1.06 -5.30 -11.46
N GLY A 184 2.10 -5.15 -12.28
CA GLY A 184 3.14 -4.14 -12.11
C GLY A 184 4.12 -4.41 -10.97
N THR A 185 4.09 -5.62 -10.41
CA THR A 185 4.98 -6.05 -9.33
C THR A 185 6.35 -6.47 -9.90
N LYS A 186 7.41 -6.29 -9.11
CA LYS A 186 8.76 -6.77 -9.43
C LYS A 186 9.26 -7.85 -8.47
N ASP A 187 8.52 -8.04 -7.37
CA ASP A 187 8.80 -9.06 -6.37
C ASP A 187 7.53 -9.69 -5.80
N ILE A 188 7.70 -10.79 -5.06
CA ILE A 188 6.62 -11.56 -4.44
C ILE A 188 6.16 -11.00 -3.09
N TRP A 189 6.97 -10.16 -2.44
CA TRP A 189 6.73 -9.59 -1.09
C TRP A 189 5.70 -8.46 -1.10
N CYS A 190 4.46 -8.76 -1.49
CA CYS A 190 3.45 -7.72 -1.66
C CYS A 190 3.03 -7.04 -0.37
N LYS A 191 3.20 -7.69 0.78
CA LYS A 191 2.95 -7.07 2.09
C LYS A 191 3.76 -5.79 2.30
N ASP A 192 4.98 -5.74 1.77
CA ASP A 192 5.90 -4.62 1.97
C ASP A 192 5.49 -3.37 1.20
N TYR A 193 5.14 -3.54 -0.07
CA TYR A 193 4.94 -2.42 -1.00
C TYR A 193 3.48 -2.01 -1.17
N MET A 194 2.51 -2.83 -0.76
CA MET A 194 1.09 -2.52 -0.88
C MET A 194 0.62 -1.54 0.22
N PRO A 195 -0.38 -0.70 -0.05
CA PRO A 195 -0.83 0.32 0.90
C PRO A 195 -1.48 -0.30 2.14
N ILE A 196 -1.37 0.38 3.27
CA ILE A 196 -2.00 -0.05 4.52
C ILE A 196 -3.45 0.41 4.55
N GLN A 197 -4.37 -0.53 4.75
CA GLN A 197 -5.79 -0.22 4.93
C GLN A 197 -6.09 0.09 6.39
N THR A 198 -6.50 1.33 6.66
CA THR A 198 -6.92 1.81 7.99
C THR A 198 -8.30 1.28 8.38
N ARG A 199 -8.68 1.44 9.65
CA ARG A 199 -10.01 1.08 10.15
C ARG A 199 -11.15 1.80 9.40
N SER A 200 -10.96 3.06 8.99
CA SER A 200 -11.97 3.77 8.17
C SER A 200 -12.02 3.29 6.72
N GLY A 201 -11.09 2.44 6.29
CA GLY A 201 -10.98 1.93 4.92
C GLY A 201 -10.11 2.77 4.00
N LYS A 202 -9.46 3.84 4.50
CA LYS A 202 -8.46 4.59 3.72
C LYS A 202 -7.26 3.69 3.42
N LEU A 203 -6.74 3.78 2.20
CA LEU A 203 -5.50 3.12 1.78
C LEU A 203 -4.35 4.11 1.87
N ILE A 204 -3.48 3.94 2.88
CA ILE A 204 -2.29 4.77 3.08
C ILE A 204 -1.10 4.11 2.38
N GLN A 205 -0.56 4.77 1.36
CA GLN A 205 0.66 4.33 0.70
C GLN A 205 1.85 5.08 1.29
N PHE A 206 2.68 4.36 2.05
CA PHE A 206 3.96 4.88 2.51
C PHE A 206 5.00 4.85 1.39
N ARG A 207 6.07 5.63 1.57
CA ARG A 207 7.26 5.57 0.72
C ARG A 207 7.91 4.20 0.94
N TYR A 208 8.10 3.45 -0.15
CA TYR A 208 8.81 2.17 -0.15
C TYR A 208 10.22 2.39 -0.71
N ASP A 209 11.15 2.73 0.17
CA ASP A 209 12.58 2.89 -0.11
C ASP A 209 13.42 2.24 1.01
N PRO A 210 13.22 0.94 1.30
CA PRO A 210 13.88 0.28 2.42
C PRO A 210 15.39 0.27 2.23
N SER A 211 16.12 0.51 3.32
CA SER A 211 17.59 0.49 3.28
C SER A 211 18.17 -0.88 2.93
N TYR A 212 17.46 -1.98 3.21
CA TYR A 212 17.92 -3.33 2.92
C TYR A 212 17.91 -3.71 1.44
N LEU A 213 17.23 -2.94 0.57
CA LEU A 213 17.29 -3.12 -0.88
C LEU A 213 18.39 -2.28 -1.56
N LYS A 214 19.20 -1.53 -0.80
CA LYS A 214 20.23 -0.62 -1.34
C LYS A 214 21.60 -1.31 -1.43
N GLY A 215 22.43 -0.86 -2.37
CA GLY A 215 23.85 -1.25 -2.46
C GLY A 215 24.13 -2.51 -3.29
N LYS A 216 23.09 -3.25 -3.68
CA LYS A 216 23.18 -4.35 -4.65
C LYS A 216 22.20 -4.09 -5.78
N LYS A 217 22.71 -4.08 -7.02
CA LYS A 217 21.89 -3.76 -8.19
C LYS A 217 20.74 -4.74 -8.35
N GLU A 218 20.93 -6.02 -8.04
CA GLU A 218 19.87 -7.03 -8.10
C GLU A 218 18.68 -6.73 -7.15
N TRP A 219 18.95 -6.19 -5.96
CA TRP A 219 17.92 -5.86 -4.96
C TRP A 219 17.25 -4.52 -5.26
N GLU A 220 18.01 -3.56 -5.79
CA GLU A 220 17.45 -2.26 -6.18
C GLU A 220 16.44 -2.41 -7.33
N VAL A 221 16.71 -3.32 -8.29
CA VAL A 221 15.79 -3.56 -9.41
C VAL A 221 14.58 -4.41 -9.04
N SER A 222 14.65 -5.23 -7.97
CA SER A 222 13.50 -6.01 -7.49
C SER A 222 12.46 -5.13 -6.78
N ARG A 223 12.81 -3.91 -6.39
CA ARG A 223 11.88 -2.97 -5.76
C ARG A 223 10.73 -2.57 -6.69
N SER A 224 9.52 -3.00 -6.32
CA SER A 224 8.27 -2.59 -6.97
C SER A 224 8.04 -1.07 -6.85
N ASP A 225 7.55 -0.44 -7.92
CA ASP A 225 7.10 0.96 -7.85
C ASP A 225 5.66 0.99 -7.34
N THR A 226 5.47 1.43 -6.10
CA THR A 226 4.17 1.42 -5.42
C THR A 226 3.09 2.19 -6.17
N ARG A 227 3.46 3.28 -6.88
CA ARG A 227 2.52 4.07 -7.67
C ARG A 227 2.05 3.30 -8.89
N GLU A 228 2.98 2.64 -9.58
CA GLU A 228 2.65 1.81 -10.75
C GLU A 228 1.79 0.62 -10.35
N VAL A 229 2.17 -0.08 -9.28
CA VAL A 229 1.39 -1.21 -8.73
C VAL A 229 -0.01 -0.75 -8.37
N CYS A 230 -0.18 0.32 -7.58
CA CYS A 230 -1.52 0.79 -7.21
C CYS A 230 -2.35 1.20 -8.44
N MET A 231 -1.76 1.93 -9.39
CA MET A 231 -2.44 2.39 -10.60
C MET A 231 -2.91 1.23 -11.47
N GLN A 232 -2.06 0.23 -11.75
CA GLN A 232 -2.43 -0.92 -12.58
C GLN A 232 -3.50 -1.81 -11.95
N ASN A 233 -3.61 -1.79 -10.62
CA ASN A 233 -4.59 -2.56 -9.86
C ASN A 233 -5.82 -1.73 -9.44
N GLY A 234 -5.95 -0.49 -9.94
CA GLY A 234 -7.11 0.37 -9.70
C GLY A 234 -7.27 0.86 -8.27
N LEU A 235 -6.18 0.89 -7.49
CA LEU A 235 -6.17 1.33 -6.10
C LEU A 235 -5.95 2.84 -6.02
N VAL A 236 -6.79 3.52 -5.25
CA VAL A 236 -6.64 4.95 -4.93
C VAL A 236 -6.10 5.08 -3.53
N THR A 237 -4.93 5.70 -3.39
CA THR A 237 -4.19 5.81 -2.13
C THR A 237 -4.03 7.24 -1.66
N ILE A 238 -3.89 7.41 -0.35
CA ILE A 238 -3.37 8.61 0.30
C ILE A 238 -1.88 8.39 0.51
N ASN A 239 -1.04 9.19 -0.12
CA ASN A 239 0.40 8.99 -0.07
C ASN A 239 1.02 9.70 1.15
N SER A 240 1.95 9.03 1.82
CA SER A 240 2.79 9.58 2.89
C SER A 240 4.26 9.65 2.45
N ASN A 241 4.99 10.62 2.99
CA ASN A 241 6.44 10.73 2.79
C ASN A 241 7.24 9.88 3.77
N ILE A 242 6.61 9.35 4.83
CA ILE A 242 7.24 8.42 5.77
C ILE A 242 7.68 7.16 5.02
N ASN A 243 8.93 6.75 5.22
CA ASN A 243 9.49 5.50 4.74
C ASN A 243 9.04 4.37 5.66
N LEU A 244 8.21 3.46 5.16
CA LEU A 244 7.67 2.37 5.97
C LEU A 244 7.19 1.25 5.07
N ASP A 245 7.69 0.05 5.33
CA ASP A 245 7.27 -1.16 4.66
C ASP A 245 6.06 -1.75 5.39
N GLY A 246 5.12 -2.32 4.64
CA GLY A 246 3.91 -2.86 5.24
C GLY A 246 4.14 -4.11 6.10
N GLY A 247 5.22 -4.87 5.91
CA GLY A 247 5.63 -5.96 6.81
C GLY A 247 5.96 -5.47 8.22
N ASN A 248 6.37 -4.21 8.36
CA ASN A 248 6.60 -3.58 9.65
C ASN A 248 5.35 -2.94 10.27
N VAL A 249 4.15 -3.18 9.73
CA VAL A 249 2.89 -2.63 10.24
C VAL A 249 1.88 -3.74 10.52
N LEU A 250 1.57 -3.92 11.80
CA LEU A 250 0.52 -4.82 12.28
C LEU A 250 -0.63 -3.98 12.83
N LEU A 251 -1.79 -4.02 12.19
CA LEU A 251 -2.97 -3.27 12.63
C LEU A 251 -3.99 -4.18 13.32
N CYS A 252 -4.51 -3.73 14.46
CA CYS A 252 -5.66 -4.35 15.11
C CYS A 252 -6.51 -3.29 15.81
N SER A 253 -7.78 -3.17 15.41
CA SER A 253 -8.73 -2.19 15.95
C SER A 253 -8.22 -0.74 15.80
N ASP A 254 -7.89 -0.09 16.91
CA ASP A 254 -7.35 1.27 17.04
C ASP A 254 -5.88 1.24 17.49
N ARG A 255 -5.16 0.13 17.30
CA ARG A 255 -3.74 -0.03 17.63
C ARG A 255 -2.93 -0.51 16.43
N ALA A 256 -1.69 -0.05 16.34
CA ALA A 256 -0.70 -0.51 15.39
C ALA A 256 0.60 -0.88 16.11
N ILE A 257 1.19 -2.02 15.77
CA ILE A 257 2.57 -2.33 16.16
C ILE A 257 3.49 -2.04 14.98
N VAL A 258 4.57 -1.33 15.27
CA VAL A 258 5.72 -1.13 14.37
C VAL A 258 7.01 -1.37 15.13
N SER A 259 8.08 -1.76 14.46
CA SER A 259 9.39 -1.84 15.11
C SER A 259 10.10 -0.47 15.16
N ASP A 260 11.07 -0.34 16.06
CA ASP A 260 11.95 0.82 16.16
C ASP A 260 12.84 1.04 14.91
N ARG A 261 12.80 0.12 13.93
CA ARG A 261 13.39 0.31 12.58
C ARG A 261 12.86 1.56 11.89
N ILE A 262 11.62 1.98 12.19
CA ILE A 262 11.02 3.19 11.64
C ILE A 262 11.91 4.43 11.83
N TYR A 263 12.65 4.51 12.95
CA TYR A 263 13.51 5.66 13.23
C TYR A 263 14.74 5.72 12.32
N THR A 264 15.35 4.57 12.03
CA THR A 264 16.54 4.51 11.15
C THR A 264 16.18 4.62 9.67
N GLU A 265 14.96 4.24 9.28
CA GLU A 265 14.45 4.40 7.92
C GLU A 265 13.97 5.83 7.61
N ASN A 266 13.83 6.67 8.65
CA ASN A 266 13.36 8.05 8.56
C ASN A 266 14.33 9.04 9.28
N PRO A 267 15.62 9.08 8.90
CA PRO A 267 16.61 9.96 9.55
C PRO A 267 16.31 11.46 9.38
N GLU A 268 15.42 11.82 8.45
CA GLU A 268 14.94 13.19 8.27
C GLU A 268 14.00 13.68 9.39
N TYR A 269 13.54 12.79 10.28
CA TYR A 269 12.73 13.12 11.46
C TYR A 269 13.61 13.15 12.72
N PRO A 270 14.10 14.34 13.15
CA PRO A 270 14.90 14.44 14.37
C PRO A 270 14.07 14.25 15.65
N ASP A 271 12.77 14.59 15.60
CA ASP A 271 11.79 14.39 16.68
C ASP A 271 11.05 13.06 16.43
N LYS A 272 11.34 12.07 17.28
CA LYS A 272 10.74 10.72 17.16
C LYS A 272 9.25 10.75 17.53
N GLU A 273 8.88 11.55 18.51
CA GLU A 273 7.49 11.72 18.94
C GLU A 273 6.65 12.36 17.82
N GLN A 274 7.23 13.28 17.04
CA GLN A 274 6.57 13.83 15.86
C GLN A 274 6.30 12.75 14.81
N LEU A 275 7.28 11.91 14.49
CA LEU A 275 7.12 10.80 13.55
C LEU A 275 6.02 9.84 14.00
N VAL A 276 6.02 9.48 15.29
CA VAL A 276 5.00 8.59 15.87
C VAL A 276 3.61 9.21 15.82
N ARG A 277 3.47 10.52 16.10
CA ARG A 277 2.19 11.24 15.98
C ARG A 277 1.67 11.26 14.54
N GLU A 278 2.52 11.58 13.58
CA GLU A 278 2.12 11.60 12.17
C GLU A 278 1.71 10.20 11.69
N LEU A 279 2.44 9.15 12.12
CA LEU A 279 2.09 7.78 11.83
C LEU A 279 0.74 7.38 12.47
N SER A 280 0.49 7.78 13.72
CA SER A 280 -0.78 7.58 14.43
C SER A 280 -1.96 8.20 13.66
N ASP A 281 -1.81 9.44 13.20
CA ASP A 281 -2.86 10.16 12.45
C ASP A 281 -3.15 9.49 11.11
N LEU A 282 -2.10 9.04 10.40
CA LEU A 282 -2.24 8.34 9.13
C LEU A 282 -2.91 6.97 9.28
N LEU A 283 -2.48 6.19 10.28
CA LEU A 283 -2.97 4.84 10.52
C LEU A 283 -4.31 4.79 11.27
N GLU A 284 -4.73 5.91 11.85
CA GLU A 284 -5.93 6.03 12.70
C GLU A 284 -5.85 5.10 13.93
N ALA A 285 -4.65 4.97 14.50
CA ALA A 285 -4.32 3.99 15.53
C ALA A 285 -3.22 4.48 16.50
N GLU A 286 -3.34 4.07 17.77
CA GLU A 286 -2.27 4.17 18.78
C GLU A 286 -1.06 3.34 18.34
N ILE A 287 0.10 3.97 18.22
CA ILE A 287 1.33 3.32 17.77
C ILE A 287 2.09 2.71 18.96
N ILE A 288 2.33 1.41 18.89
CA ILE A 288 3.14 0.63 19.82
C ILE A 288 4.46 0.31 19.13
N VAL A 289 5.56 0.84 19.65
CA VAL A 289 6.89 0.60 19.08
C VAL A 289 7.59 -0.53 19.83
N ILE A 290 7.91 -1.62 19.11
CA ILE A 290 8.67 -2.78 19.63
C ILE A 290 10.13 -2.72 19.19
N PRO A 291 11.07 -3.36 19.91
CA PRO A 291 12.45 -3.48 19.43
C PRO A 291 12.50 -4.30 18.13
N ALA A 292 13.24 -3.84 17.12
CA ALA A 292 13.61 -4.69 15.99
C ALA A 292 14.69 -5.70 16.39
N GLN A 293 14.66 -6.89 15.78
CA GLN A 293 15.77 -7.83 15.88
C GLN A 293 16.95 -7.32 15.04
N LYS A 294 18.12 -7.18 15.68
CA LYS A 294 19.35 -6.67 15.02
C LYS A 294 19.92 -7.60 13.95
N SER A 295 19.60 -8.89 14.03
CA SER A 295 20.00 -9.91 13.05
C SER A 295 19.10 -9.93 11.82
N ASP A 296 17.87 -9.44 11.95
CA ASP A 296 16.93 -9.33 10.83
C ASP A 296 17.26 -8.08 10.01
N MET A 297 17.53 -8.30 8.73
CA MET A 297 17.88 -7.21 7.80
C MET A 297 16.69 -6.29 7.51
N THR A 298 15.47 -6.79 7.61
CA THR A 298 14.23 -6.04 7.36
C THR A 298 13.83 -5.22 8.61
N GLY A 299 14.01 -5.82 9.79
CA GLY A 299 13.55 -5.26 11.06
C GLY A 299 12.03 -5.27 11.16
N HIS A 300 11.34 -6.17 10.46
CA HIS A 300 9.88 -6.16 10.35
C HIS A 300 9.20 -6.79 11.57
N ALA A 301 8.09 -6.18 11.99
CA ALA A 301 7.29 -6.66 13.11
C ALA A 301 6.60 -8.01 12.85
N ASP A 302 6.24 -8.30 11.59
CA ASP A 302 5.49 -9.51 11.22
C ASP A 302 6.30 -10.82 11.25
N GLY A 303 7.62 -10.74 11.43
CA GLY A 303 8.49 -11.86 11.76
C GLY A 303 8.63 -12.12 13.26
N MET A 304 8.10 -11.23 14.11
CA MET A 304 8.30 -11.26 15.57
C MET A 304 6.99 -11.52 16.33
N VAL A 305 5.92 -10.81 15.98
CA VAL A 305 4.65 -10.84 16.71
C VAL A 305 3.45 -10.68 15.78
N ARG A 306 2.25 -10.99 16.27
CA ARG A 306 0.95 -10.74 15.66
C ARG A 306 -0.06 -10.34 16.73
N PHE A 307 -1.05 -9.53 16.37
CA PHE A 307 -2.21 -9.33 17.22
C PHE A 307 -3.12 -10.56 17.18
N VAL A 308 -3.59 -10.97 18.36
CA VAL A 308 -4.73 -11.89 18.52
C VAL A 308 -6.01 -11.06 18.67
N ASP A 309 -5.94 -10.02 19.50
CA ASP A 309 -6.98 -9.03 19.72
C ASP A 309 -6.33 -7.69 20.13
N ARG A 310 -7.13 -6.68 20.51
CA ARG A 310 -6.63 -5.34 20.88
C ARG A 310 -5.59 -5.34 22.02
N ASN A 311 -5.67 -6.28 22.94
CA ASN A 311 -4.85 -6.35 24.16
C ASN A 311 -4.03 -7.65 24.26
N THR A 312 -4.09 -8.54 23.27
CA THR A 312 -3.37 -9.80 23.25
C THR A 312 -2.54 -9.91 21.99
N ILE A 313 -1.26 -10.23 22.14
CA ILE A 313 -0.33 -10.53 21.04
C ILE A 313 0.20 -11.96 21.19
N ILE A 314 0.46 -12.60 20.07
CA ILE A 314 1.15 -13.88 19.96
C ILE A 314 2.49 -13.64 19.26
N GLY A 315 3.56 -14.21 19.77
CA GLY A 315 4.89 -13.93 19.25
C GLY A 315 5.92 -14.99 19.61
N ASN A 316 7.06 -14.96 18.93
CA ASN A 316 8.17 -15.88 19.17
C ASN A 316 8.46 -16.02 20.68
N ASN A 317 8.74 -17.25 21.12
CA ASN A 317 8.96 -17.57 22.53
C ASN A 317 10.01 -16.62 23.15
N LEU A 318 9.58 -15.79 24.10
CA LEU A 318 10.44 -14.80 24.76
C LEU A 318 11.65 -15.46 25.43
N ALA A 319 11.53 -16.72 25.87
CA ALA A 319 12.61 -17.47 26.50
C ALA A 319 13.80 -17.74 25.56
N ASP A 320 13.51 -17.90 24.27
CA ASP A 320 14.51 -18.27 23.25
C ASP A 320 15.04 -17.05 22.46
N GLU A 321 14.44 -15.89 22.69
CA GLU A 321 14.82 -14.62 22.07
C GLU A 321 16.05 -13.94 22.69
N TYR A 322 16.64 -12.99 21.95
CA TYR A 322 17.78 -12.22 22.44
C TYR A 322 17.44 -11.45 23.73
N LYS A 323 18.37 -11.41 24.69
CA LYS A 323 18.17 -10.73 25.98
C LYS A 323 17.67 -9.29 25.82
N TYR A 324 18.30 -8.50 24.94
CA TYR A 324 17.90 -7.10 24.73
C TYR A 324 16.47 -6.99 24.16
N TRP A 325 16.09 -7.91 23.27
CA TRP A 325 14.80 -7.91 22.62
C TRP A 325 13.72 -8.27 23.63
N ARG A 326 13.91 -9.38 24.37
CA ARG A 326 13.03 -9.80 25.48
C ARG A 326 12.83 -8.70 26.52
N GLU A 327 13.89 -8.07 27.00
CA GLU A 327 13.79 -6.99 27.99
C GLU A 327 13.04 -5.76 27.43
N GLY A 328 13.26 -5.44 26.15
CA GLY A 328 12.51 -4.38 25.47
C GLY A 328 11.03 -4.74 25.32
N MET A 329 10.73 -5.95 24.86
CA MET A 329 9.38 -6.45 24.67
C MET A 329 8.61 -6.51 25.99
N GLN A 330 9.25 -6.96 27.08
CA GLN A 330 8.63 -6.96 28.42
C GLN A 330 8.24 -5.56 28.91
N LYS A 331 9.02 -4.52 28.57
CA LYS A 331 8.64 -3.13 28.87
C LYS A 331 7.41 -2.72 28.08
N VAL A 332 7.38 -3.01 26.78
CA VAL A 332 6.23 -2.71 25.91
C VAL A 332 4.98 -3.43 26.40
N ILE A 333 5.08 -4.72 26.71
CA ILE A 333 3.98 -5.53 27.26
C ILE A 333 3.40 -4.86 28.51
N LYS A 334 4.26 -4.44 29.44
CA LYS A 334 3.85 -3.78 30.68
C LYS A 334 3.23 -2.40 30.44
N GLU A 335 3.85 -1.60 29.59
CA GLU A 335 3.44 -0.21 29.29
C GLU A 335 2.05 -0.16 28.64
N TYR A 336 1.80 -1.03 27.66
CA TYR A 336 0.54 -1.05 26.90
C TYR A 336 -0.51 -2.04 27.43
N GLY A 337 -0.21 -2.72 28.55
CA GLY A 337 -1.10 -3.67 29.20
C GLY A 337 -1.43 -4.89 28.32
N LEU A 338 -0.45 -5.37 27.56
CA LEU A 338 -0.63 -6.49 26.63
C LEU A 338 -0.52 -7.83 27.35
N LYS A 339 -1.27 -8.83 26.87
CA LYS A 339 -0.99 -10.25 27.11
C LYS A 339 -0.10 -10.76 25.98
N TYR A 340 0.88 -11.59 26.32
CA TYR A 340 1.78 -12.22 25.36
C TYR A 340 1.58 -13.73 25.39
N ILE A 341 1.36 -14.32 24.22
CA ILE A 341 1.29 -15.78 24.03
C ILE A 341 2.57 -16.20 23.32
N ASP A 342 3.38 -17.01 24.00
CA ASP A 342 4.60 -17.57 23.42
C ASP A 342 4.27 -18.67 22.41
N ILE A 343 4.93 -18.61 21.26
CA ILE A 343 4.88 -19.64 20.22
C ILE A 343 6.31 -20.16 19.95
N PRO A 344 6.52 -21.49 19.88
CA PRO A 344 7.80 -22.07 19.48
C PRO A 344 8.25 -21.56 18.11
N PHE A 345 9.56 -21.33 17.97
CA PHE A 345 10.18 -20.99 16.70
C PHE A 345 11.60 -21.59 16.69
N PHE A 346 12.20 -21.69 15.51
CA PHE A 346 13.57 -22.14 15.36
C PHE A 346 14.22 -21.47 14.15
N GLU A 347 15.56 -21.48 14.10
CA GLU A 347 16.32 -20.96 12.96
C GLU A 347 16.84 -22.12 12.12
N ALA A 348 16.43 -22.19 10.85
CA ALA A 348 17.01 -23.11 9.89
C ALA A 348 18.39 -22.60 9.42
N LYS A 349 19.47 -23.28 9.83
CA LYS A 349 20.83 -22.96 9.40
C LYS A 349 21.15 -23.62 8.07
N ASP A 350 20.80 -22.95 6.98
CA ASP A 350 21.19 -23.35 5.62
C ASP A 350 22.10 -22.28 4.99
N PRO A 351 23.39 -22.57 4.74
CA PRO A 351 24.29 -21.64 4.08
C PRO A 351 23.87 -21.22 2.67
N GLN A 352 23.04 -22.03 1.98
CA GLN A 352 22.51 -21.69 0.66
C GLN A 352 21.34 -20.70 0.76
N HIS A 353 20.64 -20.69 1.89
CA HIS A 353 19.48 -19.85 2.17
C HIS A 353 19.69 -19.06 3.47
N PRO A 354 20.68 -18.15 3.53
CA PRO A 354 21.09 -17.45 4.75
C PRO A 354 20.03 -16.48 5.29
N LEU A 355 19.02 -16.14 4.48
CA LEU A 355 17.92 -15.25 4.83
C LEU A 355 16.61 -16.01 5.11
N SER A 356 16.66 -17.33 5.20
CA SER A 356 15.49 -18.19 5.33
C SER A 356 14.58 -17.79 6.50
N ALA A 357 13.27 -17.76 6.24
CA ALA A 357 12.21 -17.59 7.23
C ALA A 357 11.65 -18.92 7.75
N VAL A 358 12.27 -20.06 7.40
CA VAL A 358 11.87 -21.38 7.91
C VAL A 358 11.95 -21.39 9.44
N GLY A 359 10.83 -21.74 10.08
CA GLY A 359 10.68 -21.76 11.54
C GLY A 359 10.00 -20.50 12.14
N ILE A 360 9.68 -19.48 11.33
CA ILE A 360 8.97 -18.28 11.75
C ILE A 360 7.45 -18.47 11.59
N TYR A 361 6.82 -19.15 12.54
CA TYR A 361 5.40 -19.50 12.44
C TYR A 361 4.44 -18.31 12.53
N VAL A 362 4.83 -17.21 13.18
CA VAL A 362 4.00 -16.01 13.33
C VAL A 362 3.68 -15.32 12.01
N ASN A 363 4.40 -15.65 10.93
CA ASN A 363 4.19 -15.11 9.59
C ASN A 363 3.09 -15.88 8.81
N TYR A 364 2.01 -16.25 9.49
CA TYR A 364 0.83 -16.91 8.90
C TYR A 364 -0.09 -15.90 8.18
N LEU A 365 -0.86 -16.39 7.20
CA LEU A 365 -1.95 -15.61 6.62
C LEU A 365 -3.17 -15.72 7.51
N GLU A 366 -3.73 -14.58 7.89
CA GLU A 366 -4.92 -14.49 8.71
C GLU A 366 -6.05 -13.78 7.95
N LEU A 367 -7.19 -14.46 7.87
CA LEU A 367 -8.46 -13.96 7.36
C LEU A 367 -9.49 -13.98 8.48
N LYS A 368 -10.69 -13.48 8.20
CA LYS A 368 -11.81 -13.40 9.15
C LYS A 368 -12.12 -14.73 9.82
N ASN A 369 -12.23 -15.80 9.04
CA ASN A 369 -12.63 -17.14 9.52
C ASN A 369 -11.57 -18.23 9.29
N LEU A 370 -10.40 -17.88 8.73
CA LEU A 370 -9.36 -18.82 8.33
C LEU A 370 -7.98 -18.30 8.75
N ILE A 371 -7.14 -19.20 9.27
CA ILE A 371 -5.70 -19.02 9.36
C ILE A 371 -5.05 -20.07 8.46
N VAL A 372 -4.13 -19.63 7.60
CA VAL A 372 -3.25 -20.53 6.86
C VAL A 372 -1.88 -20.47 7.53
N LEU A 373 -1.50 -21.55 8.18
CA LEU A 373 -0.30 -21.71 9.00
C LEU A 373 0.80 -22.40 8.18
N PRO A 374 1.99 -21.80 7.99
CA PRO A 374 3.12 -22.51 7.41
C PRO A 374 3.58 -23.63 8.35
N VAL A 375 3.91 -24.80 7.80
CA VAL A 375 4.52 -25.93 8.50
C VAL A 375 5.80 -26.37 7.80
N PHE A 376 6.77 -26.84 8.59
CA PHE A 376 8.16 -27.03 8.14
C PHE A 376 8.63 -28.50 8.19
N GLY A 377 7.78 -29.42 8.62
CA GLY A 377 8.11 -30.85 8.81
C GLY A 377 8.91 -31.08 10.09
N LYS A 378 8.57 -30.37 11.16
CA LYS A 378 9.25 -30.37 12.46
C LYS A 378 8.28 -30.61 13.60
N GLU A 379 8.79 -31.00 14.77
CA GLU A 379 7.95 -31.31 15.94
C GLU A 379 7.20 -30.07 16.47
N GLU A 380 7.76 -28.88 16.25
CA GLU A 380 7.15 -27.61 16.59
C GLU A 380 5.85 -27.35 15.82
N ASP A 381 5.68 -27.95 14.62
CA ASP A 381 4.48 -27.75 13.79
C ASP A 381 3.20 -28.11 14.56
N GLU A 382 3.22 -29.24 15.28
CA GLU A 382 2.06 -29.73 16.04
C GLU A 382 1.79 -28.87 17.28
N GLN A 383 2.86 -28.42 17.96
CA GLN A 383 2.77 -27.56 19.13
C GLN A 383 2.14 -26.21 18.77
N VAL A 384 2.66 -25.59 17.71
CA VAL A 384 2.18 -24.32 17.17
C VAL A 384 0.71 -24.43 16.74
N LEU A 385 0.35 -25.51 16.04
CA LEU A 385 -1.02 -25.75 15.62
C LEU A 385 -1.98 -25.86 16.82
N SER A 386 -1.56 -26.51 17.91
CA SER A 386 -2.36 -26.61 19.14
C SER A 386 -2.59 -25.23 19.76
N ILE A 387 -1.51 -24.45 19.93
CA ILE A 387 -1.57 -23.09 20.48
C ILE A 387 -2.50 -22.20 19.66
N LEU A 388 -2.40 -22.24 18.32
CA LEU A 388 -3.24 -21.43 17.45
C LEU A 388 -4.73 -21.85 17.51
N LYS A 389 -5.03 -23.15 17.63
CA LYS A 389 -6.42 -23.64 17.79
C LYS A 389 -7.04 -23.16 19.11
N GLU A 390 -6.27 -23.15 20.19
CA GLU A 390 -6.70 -22.64 21.48
C GLU A 390 -6.86 -21.11 21.48
N THR A 391 -5.94 -20.42 20.79
CA THR A 391 -5.93 -18.95 20.70
C THR A 391 -7.04 -18.41 19.80
N PHE A 392 -7.35 -19.12 18.70
CA PHE A 392 -8.35 -18.72 17.71
C PHE A 392 -9.46 -19.77 17.54
N PRO A 393 -10.27 -20.05 18.59
CA PRO A 393 -11.24 -21.14 18.57
C PRO A 393 -12.37 -20.95 17.54
N ALA A 394 -12.57 -19.72 17.08
CA ALA A 394 -13.58 -19.38 16.08
C ALA A 394 -13.06 -19.46 14.63
N LYS A 395 -11.76 -19.66 14.40
CA LYS A 395 -11.16 -19.72 13.07
C LYS A 395 -10.82 -21.17 12.70
N THR A 396 -11.02 -21.50 11.43
CA THR A 396 -10.47 -22.72 10.86
C THR A 396 -8.97 -22.53 10.66
N ILE A 397 -8.17 -23.57 10.91
CA ILE A 397 -6.72 -23.52 10.71
C ILE A 397 -6.32 -24.58 9.70
N GLU A 398 -5.78 -24.14 8.57
CA GLU A 398 -5.20 -25.00 7.54
C GLU A 398 -3.68 -24.89 7.59
N THR A 399 -3.00 -26.02 7.50
CA THR A 399 -1.54 -26.05 7.41
C THR A 399 -1.10 -26.12 5.95
N ILE A 400 0.05 -25.52 5.65
CA ILE A 400 0.64 -25.57 4.30
C ILE A 400 2.16 -25.71 4.40
N ASN A 401 2.73 -26.62 3.63
CA ASN A 401 4.17 -26.59 3.38
C ASN A 401 4.47 -25.44 2.42
N TYR A 402 5.20 -24.44 2.92
CA TYR A 402 5.57 -23.22 2.21
C TYR A 402 7.10 -23.02 2.17
N ASN A 403 7.86 -24.11 2.36
CA ASN A 403 9.31 -24.08 2.58
C ASN A 403 10.07 -23.44 1.40
N GLU A 404 9.64 -23.70 0.17
CA GLU A 404 10.27 -23.17 -1.05
C GLU A 404 10.31 -21.64 -1.05
N VAL A 405 9.25 -21.00 -0.55
CA VAL A 405 9.16 -19.55 -0.43
C VAL A 405 9.87 -19.07 0.85
N ALA A 406 9.72 -19.82 1.95
CA ALA A 406 10.37 -19.53 3.22
C ALA A 406 11.90 -19.45 3.08
N GLN A 407 12.50 -20.30 2.25
CA GLN A 407 13.93 -20.30 1.93
C GLN A 407 14.42 -18.98 1.29
N GLU A 408 13.53 -18.21 0.67
CA GLU A 408 13.83 -16.89 0.09
C GLU A 408 13.59 -15.72 1.06
N GLY A 409 13.21 -16.03 2.32
CA GLY A 409 13.21 -15.08 3.42
C GLY A 409 11.87 -14.44 3.76
N GLY A 410 10.77 -15.02 3.31
CA GLY A 410 9.42 -14.60 3.73
C GLY A 410 8.41 -15.73 3.65
N LEU A 411 7.25 -15.51 4.24
CA LEU A 411 6.20 -16.53 4.39
C LEU A 411 4.84 -15.96 3.93
N LEU A 412 3.75 -16.56 4.38
CA LEU A 412 2.40 -16.27 3.89
C LEU A 412 1.99 -14.81 4.14
N ASN A 413 2.32 -14.23 5.29
CA ASN A 413 2.00 -12.83 5.54
C ASN A 413 2.79 -11.91 4.61
N CYS A 414 4.07 -12.22 4.33
CA CYS A 414 4.91 -11.43 3.42
C CYS A 414 4.42 -11.48 1.96
N THR A 415 3.94 -12.64 1.50
CA THR A 415 3.51 -12.84 0.10
C THR A 415 2.06 -12.43 -0.18
N THR A 416 1.33 -11.98 0.84
CA THR A 416 -0.10 -11.64 0.71
C THR A 416 -0.44 -10.23 1.21
N TRP A 417 -1.45 -9.62 0.58
CA TRP A 417 -2.05 -8.37 1.03
C TRP A 417 -3.57 -8.54 1.09
N VAL A 418 -4.16 -8.41 2.28
CA VAL A 418 -5.60 -8.61 2.48
C VAL A 418 -6.30 -7.26 2.50
N ALA A 419 -7.29 -7.09 1.61
CA ALA A 419 -8.13 -5.90 1.56
C ALA A 419 -9.56 -6.23 1.97
N LYS A 420 -10.15 -5.38 2.82
CA LYS A 420 -11.53 -5.47 3.30
C LYS A 420 -12.40 -4.48 2.54
N PHE A 421 -13.47 -4.97 1.93
CA PHE A 421 -14.49 -4.15 1.28
C PHE A 421 -15.81 -4.30 2.04
N LYS A 422 -16.54 -3.20 2.23
CA LYS A 422 -17.91 -3.30 2.74
C LYS A 422 -18.78 -3.94 1.66
N THR A 423 -19.55 -4.97 1.98
CA THR A 423 -20.62 -5.39 1.06
C THR A 423 -21.62 -4.24 0.94
N THR A 424 -21.92 -3.88 -0.31
CA THR A 424 -22.90 -2.86 -0.69
C THR A 424 -24.32 -3.34 -0.56
#